data_AF-A0A1I1K6I0-F1
#
_entry.id   AF-A0A1I1K6I0-F1
#
_cell.length_a   1.000
_cell.length_b   1.000
_cell.length_c   1.000
_cell.angle_alpha   90.00
_cell.angle_beta   90.00
_cell.angle_gamma   90.00
#
_symmetry.space_group_name_H-M   'P 1'
#
loop_
_entity.id
_entity.type
_entity.pdbx_description
1 polymer ?
#
loop_
_entity_poly.entity_id
_entity_poly.type
_entity_poly.pdbx_seq_one_letter_code
_entity_poly.pdbx_strand_id
1 'polypeptide(L)' 'MKTLSGMIGPILFGVAVICAYFFHATYYRWRGCFDATGRCFDPQAGVVYHQQAGLVWGVLFCVAIVGAIGGSRLFRNRT' A
#
# COMPACT_ATOMS: atom_id res chain seq x y z
N MET A 1 -11.64 -22.34 -15.96
CA MET A 1 -11.95 -20.97 -15.48
C MET A 1 -12.13 -20.83 -13.95
N LYS A 2 -12.42 -21.90 -13.19
CA LYS A 2 -12.63 -21.81 -11.73
C LYS A 2 -11.38 -21.41 -10.91
N THR A 3 -10.17 -21.72 -11.39
CA THR A 3 -8.90 -21.48 -10.68
C THR A 3 -8.36 -20.05 -10.78
N LEU A 4 -8.57 -19.36 -11.90
CA LEU A 4 -8.06 -17.99 -12.11
C LEU A 4 -8.66 -16.99 -11.12
N SER A 5 -9.90 -17.25 -10.70
CA SER A 5 -10.67 -16.34 -9.86
C SER A 5 -10.27 -16.40 -8.37
N GLY A 6 -9.88 -17.58 -7.88
CA GLY A 6 -9.45 -17.77 -6.49
C GLY A 6 -8.12 -17.10 -6.14
N MET A 7 -7.31 -16.73 -7.14
CA MET A 7 -6.01 -16.09 -6.93
C MET A 7 -6.10 -14.58 -6.69
N ILE A 8 -7.23 -13.94 -7.02
CA ILE A 8 -7.38 -12.47 -6.94
C ILE A 8 -7.24 -11.97 -5.49
N GLY A 9 -7.87 -12.66 -4.53
CA GLY A 9 -7.80 -12.29 -3.11
C GLY A 9 -6.36 -12.30 -2.57
N PRO A 10 -5.64 -13.42 -2.67
CA PRO A 10 -4.24 -13.51 -2.26
C PRO A 10 -3.31 -12.52 -2.98
N ILE A 11 -3.50 -12.29 -4.28
CA ILE A 11 -2.71 -11.32 -5.04
C ILE A 11 -2.93 -9.91 -4.50
N LEU A 12 -4.20 -9.49 -4.32
CA LEU A 12 -4.53 -8.17 -3.78
C LEU A 12 -4.04 -8.01 -2.34
N PHE A 13 -4.05 -9.07 -1.54
CA PHE A 13 -3.46 -9.06 -0.21
C PHE A 13 -1.94 -8.84 -0.27
N GLY A 14 -1.23 -9.55 -1.16
CA GLY A 14 0.20 -9.33 -1.39
C GLY A 14 0.51 -7.89 -1.81
N VAL A 15 -0.29 -7.33 -2.72
CA VAL A 15 -0.18 -5.92 -3.13
C VAL A 15 -0.40 -4.99 -1.93
N ALA A 16 -1.39 -5.25 -1.09
CA ALA A 16 -1.63 -4.46 0.11
C ALA A 16 -0.41 -4.48 1.04
N VAL A 17 0.20 -5.64 1.28
CA VAL A 17 1.41 -5.73 2.12
C VAL A 17 2.56 -4.90 1.53
N ILE A 18 2.78 -4.96 0.21
CA ILE A 18 3.81 -4.16 -0.47
C ILE A 18 3.52 -2.67 -0.31
N CYS A 19 2.28 -2.22 -0.54
CA CYS A 19 1.89 -0.83 -0.35
C CYS A 19 2.07 -0.36 1.10
N ALA A 20 1.73 -1.20 2.09
CA ALA A 20 1.94 -0.91 3.51
C ALA A 20 3.43 -0.76 3.84
N TYR A 21 4.28 -1.62 3.27
CA TYR A 21 5.74 -1.49 3.41
C TYR A 21 6.24 -0.16 2.86
N PHE A 22 5.83 0.23 1.64
CA PHE A 22 6.24 1.50 1.06
C PHE A 22 5.68 2.71 1.82
N PHE A 23 4.44 2.63 2.33
CA PHE A 23 3.89 3.66 3.23
C PHE A 23 4.77 3.83 4.46
N HIS A 24 5.20 2.74 5.08
CA HIS A 24 6.07 2.80 6.25
C HIS A 24 7.46 3.37 5.90
N ALA A 25 8.10 2.81 4.88
CA ALA A 25 9.48 3.13 4.50
C ALA A 25 9.66 4.56 3.97
N THR A 26 8.66 5.08 3.24
CA THR A 26 8.77 6.39 2.56
C THR A 26 8.04 7.52 3.26
N TYR A 27 7.06 7.22 4.12
CA TYR A 27 6.27 8.23 4.81
C TYR A 27 6.30 8.08 6.33
N TYR A 28 5.83 6.96 6.89
CA TYR A 28 5.62 6.87 8.35
C TYR A 28 6.90 7.05 9.16
N ARG A 29 8.01 6.46 8.70
CA ARG A 29 9.34 6.62 9.31
C ARG A 29 9.81 8.08 9.33
N TRP A 30 9.47 8.85 8.31
CA TRP A 30 9.97 10.23 8.10
C TRP A 30 8.92 11.30 8.43
N ARG A 31 7.77 10.92 8.99
CA ARG A 31 6.62 11.82 9.20
C ARG A 31 6.90 13.04 10.07
N GLY A 32 7.94 13.00 10.91
CA GLY A 32 8.36 14.13 11.75
C GLY A 32 9.46 15.01 11.13
N CYS A 33 10.00 14.65 9.96
CA CYS A 33 11.09 15.36 9.30
C CYS A 33 10.62 16.29 8.17
N PHE A 34 9.37 16.12 7.69
CA PHE A 34 8.85 16.90 6.57
C PHE A 34 8.79 18.39 6.90
N ASP A 35 9.35 19.20 6.00
CA ASP A 35 9.32 20.66 6.07
C ASP A 35 7.99 21.25 5.56
N ALA A 36 7.90 22.58 5.49
CA ALA A 36 6.72 23.27 4.96
C ALA A 36 6.40 22.93 3.49
N THR A 37 7.36 22.37 2.74
CA THR A 37 7.16 21.92 1.36
C THR A 37 6.84 20.42 1.26
N GLY A 38 6.76 19.72 2.40
CA GLY A 38 6.49 18.29 2.47
C GLY A 38 7.66 17.41 2.03
N ARG A 39 8.91 17.88 2.16
CA ARG A 39 10.13 17.13 1.81
C ARG A 39 10.96 16.81 3.04
N CYS A 40 11.63 15.67 3.04
CA CYS A 40 12.61 15.28 4.05
C CYS A 40 13.83 14.71 3.32
N PHE A 41 15.01 15.26 3.57
CA PHE A 41 16.26 14.76 3.01
C PHE A 41 16.92 13.78 3.99
N ASP A 42 17.21 12.57 3.52
CA ASP A 42 18.01 11.59 4.25
C ASP A 42 19.47 11.71 3.78
N PRO A 43 20.38 12.28 4.59
CA PRO A 43 21.78 12.45 4.21
C PRO A 43 22.55 11.12 4.15
N GLN A 44 22.06 10.06 4.79
CA GLN A 44 22.73 8.74 4.74
C GLN A 44 22.42 8.01 3.44
N ALA A 45 21.16 8.04 3.01
CA ALA A 45 20.75 7.42 1.76
C ALA A 45 20.96 8.33 0.53
N GLY A 46 21.11 9.64 0.73
CA GLY A 46 21.13 10.63 -0.35
C GLY A 46 19.79 10.77 -1.07
N VAL A 47 18.67 10.48 -0.39
CA VAL A 47 17.32 10.43 -0.97
C VAL A 47 16.43 11.50 -0.35
N VAL A 48 15.54 12.08 -1.16
CA VAL A 48 14.48 12.98 -0.69
C VAL A 48 13.16 12.20 -0.61
N TYR A 49 12.61 12.11 0.60
CA TYR A 49 11.28 11.59 0.84
C TYR A 49 10.23 12.69 0.74
N HIS A 50 9.02 12.31 0.31
CA HIS A 50 7.91 13.24 0.13
C HIS A 50 6.70 12.84 0.94
N GLN A 51 6.06 13.82 1.57
CA GLN A 51 4.83 13.63 2.35
C GLN A 51 3.69 13.03 1.52
N GLN A 52 3.62 13.38 0.23
CA GLN A 52 2.59 12.85 -0.70
C GLN A 52 2.65 11.32 -0.86
N ALA A 53 3.81 10.71 -0.62
CA ALA A 53 3.95 9.25 -0.67
C ALA A 53 3.04 8.56 0.36
N GLY A 54 2.79 9.22 1.50
CA GLY A 54 1.85 8.73 2.51
C GLY A 54 0.43 8.59 1.97
N LEU A 55 -0.06 9.61 1.26
CA LEU A 55 -1.39 9.58 0.64
C LEU A 55 -1.46 8.49 -0.45
N VAL A 56 -0.47 8.44 -1.34
CA VAL A 56 -0.46 7.48 -2.46
C VAL A 56 -0.43 6.04 -1.95
N TRP A 57 0.57 5.69 -1.13
CA TRP A 57 0.72 4.32 -0.65
C TRP A 57 -0.38 3.91 0.34
N GLY A 58 -0.86 4.85 1.16
CA GLY A 58 -1.97 4.62 2.08
C GLY A 58 -3.29 4.34 1.36
N VAL A 59 -3.63 5.13 0.33
CA VAL A 59 -4.84 4.91 -0.48
C VAL A 59 -4.75 3.58 -1.24
N LEU A 60 -3.59 3.28 -1.85
CA LEU A 60 -3.40 2.02 -2.56
C LEU A 60 -3.52 0.81 -1.62
N PHE A 61 -2.98 0.90 -0.40
CA PHE A 61 -3.18 -0.12 0.64
C PHE A 61 -4.67 -0.33 0.95
N CYS A 62 -5.41 0.76 1.19
CA CYS A 62 -6.85 0.68 1.49
C CYS A 62 -7.65 0.05 0.34
N VAL A 63 -7.38 0.44 -0.91
CA VAL A 63 -8.06 -0.13 -2.07
C VAL A 63 -7.72 -1.61 -2.23
N ALA A 64 -6.45 -1.98 -2.10
CA ALA A 64 -6.00 -3.37 -2.23
C ALA A 64 -6.59 -4.27 -1.15
N ILE A 65 -6.64 -3.83 0.12
CA ILE A 65 -7.19 -4.64 1.20
C ILE A 65 -8.71 -4.79 1.10
N VAL A 66 -9.43 -3.72 0.73
CA VAL A 66 -10.87 -3.79 0.46
C VAL A 66 -11.16 -4.73 -0.70
N GLY A 67 -10.37 -4.64 -1.78
CA GLY A 67 -10.46 -5.55 -2.91
C GLY A 67 -10.17 -7.01 -2.54
N ALA A 68 -9.16 -7.27 -1.70
CA ALA A 68 -8.84 -8.61 -1.23
C ALA A 68 -9.99 -9.23 -0.41
N ILE A 69 -10.60 -8.44 0.47
CA ILE A 69 -11.75 -8.86 1.29
C ILE A 69 -13.01 -9.03 0.43
N GLY A 70 -13.30 -8.07 -0.45
CA GLY A 70 -14.45 -8.12 -1.36
C GLY A 70 -14.38 -9.29 -2.33
N GLY A 71 -13.21 -9.51 -2.95
CA GLY A 71 -12.95 -10.62 -3.84
C GLY A 71 -13.14 -11.97 -3.14
N SER A 72 -12.54 -12.16 -1.95
CA SER A 72 -12.69 -13.40 -1.19
C SER A 72 -14.14 -13.67 -0.75
N ARG A 73 -14.94 -12.63 -0.46
CA ARG A 73 -16.39 -12.79 -0.18
C ARG A 73 -17.20 -13.13 -1.43
N LEU A 74 -16.92 -12.50 -2.56
CA LEU A 74 -17.61 -12.76 -3.83
C LEU A 74 -17.41 -14.20 -4.31
N PHE A 75 -16.21 -14.76 -4.11
CA PHE A 75 -15.93 -16.16 -4.45
C PHE A 75 -16.60 -17.16 -3.51
N ARG A 76 -16.67 -16.86 -2.22
CA ARG A 76 -17.36 -17.73 -1.24
C ARG A 76 -18.87 -17.81 -1.45
N ASN A 77 -19.51 -16.76 -1.97
CA ASN A 77 -20.96 -16.74 -2.24
C ASN A 77 -21.35 -17.41 -3.58
N ARG A 78 -20.39 -17.86 -4.40
CA ARG A 78 -20.63 -18.49 -5.72
C ARG A 78 -20.43 -20.01 -5.75
N THR A 79 -19.91 -20.61 -4.67
CA THR A 79 -19.78 -22.07 -4.47
C THR A 79 -20.94 -22.57 -3.66
#